data_AF-M9M613-F1
#
_entry.id   AF-M9M613-F1
#
_cell.length_a   1.000
_cell.length_b   1.000
_cell.length_c   1.000
_cell.angle_alpha   90.00
_cell.angle_beta   90.00
_cell.angle_gamma   90.00
#
_symmetry.space_group_name_H-M   'P 1'
#
loop_
_entity.id
_entity.type
_entity.pdbx_description
1 polymer ?
#
loop_
_entity_poly.entity_id
_entity_poly.type
_entity_poly.pdbx_seq_one_letter_code
_entity_poly.pdbx_strand_id
1 'polypeptide(L)'
;MSALQKPKFRELNHGECAGAPILKSLWDRFDFSLLLTQSGIMKRNGTPSWLICFLYIVGLVSNCSSVVQMAQLADKDALLKVMFQPWKLAQYTLSRFLTKGFAWTTFGKKRVERLQ
;
A
#
# COMPACT_ATOMS: atom_id res chain seq x y z
N MET A 1 -15.03 -9.15 27.26
CA MET A 1 -14.22 -8.60 26.16
C MET A 1 -15.06 -8.62 24.90
N SER A 2 -15.53 -7.46 24.45
CA SER A 2 -16.30 -7.32 23.21
C SER A 2 -15.39 -7.63 22.02
N ALA A 3 -15.69 -8.69 21.29
CA ALA A 3 -14.95 -9.03 20.08
C ALA A 3 -15.07 -7.85 19.09
N LEU A 4 -13.94 -7.25 18.71
CA LEU A 4 -13.91 -6.21 17.68
C LEU A 4 -14.53 -6.79 16.40
N GLN A 5 -15.73 -6.34 16.04
CA GLN A 5 -16.39 -6.79 14.82
C GLN A 5 -15.54 -6.39 13.61
N LYS A 6 -15.45 -7.27 12.61
CA LYS A 6 -14.81 -6.93 11.33
C LYS A 6 -15.52 -5.69 10.75
N PRO A 7 -14.78 -4.64 10.37
CA PRO A 7 -15.38 -3.46 9.76
C PRO A 7 -16.15 -3.87 8.51
N LYS A 8 -17.43 -3.48 8.44
CA LYS A 8 -18.27 -3.63 7.25
C LYS A 8 -18.05 -2.40 6.38
N PHE A 9 -17.42 -2.57 5.24
CA PHE A 9 -17.26 -1.50 4.27
C PHE A 9 -18.62 -1.18 3.64
N ARG A 10 -18.95 0.10 3.50
CA ARG A 10 -20.13 0.53 2.73
C ARG A 10 -19.79 0.45 1.25
N GLU A 11 -20.53 -0.33 0.49
CA GLU A 11 -20.49 -0.31 -0.97
C GLU A 11 -21.16 0.96 -1.48
N LEU A 12 -20.43 2.07 -1.46
CA LEU A 12 -20.81 3.27 -2.18
C LEU A 12 -20.29 3.14 -3.61
N ASN A 13 -21.11 3.49 -4.59
CA ASN A 13 -20.73 3.52 -6.01
C ASN A 13 -19.69 4.62 -6.23
N HIS A 14 -18.41 4.28 -6.08
CA HIS A 14 -17.31 5.17 -6.43
C HIS A 14 -16.97 4.98 -7.91
N GLY A 15 -16.73 6.07 -8.64
CA GLY A 15 -16.17 5.99 -9.98
C GLY A 15 -14.80 5.31 -9.95
N GLU A 16 -14.48 4.52 -10.99
CA GLU A 16 -13.20 3.80 -11.10
C GLU A 16 -12.02 4.75 -10.77
N CYS A 17 -11.30 4.44 -9.68
CA CYS A 17 -10.10 5.15 -9.22
C CYS A 17 -10.22 6.66 -8.87
N ALA A 18 -11.42 7.25 -8.76
CA ALA A 18 -11.57 8.68 -8.43
C ALA A 18 -10.93 9.09 -7.08
N GLY A 19 -10.76 8.15 -6.15
CA GLY A 19 -10.09 8.37 -4.87
C GLY A 19 -8.56 8.29 -4.91
N ALA A 20 -7.95 7.71 -5.95
CA ALA A 20 -6.50 7.48 -6.00
C ALA A 20 -5.66 8.78 -5.96
N PRO A 21 -6.03 9.89 -6.64
CA PRO A 21 -5.32 11.16 -6.52
C PRO A 21 -5.39 11.76 -5.12
N ILE A 22 -6.55 11.66 -4.45
CA ILE A 22 -6.73 12.14 -3.07
C ILE A 22 -5.87 11.30 -2.12
N LEU A 23 -5.94 9.98 -2.24
CA LEU A 23 -5.11 9.06 -1.46
C LEU A 23 -3.63 9.33 -1.70
N LYS A 24 -3.21 9.60 -2.94
CA LYS A 24 -1.83 9.97 -3.26
C LYS A 24 -1.41 11.27 -2.58
N SER A 25 -2.26 12.31 -2.63
CA SER A 25 -1.96 13.59 -1.98
C SER A 25 -1.82 13.46 -0.46
N LEU A 26 -2.61 12.61 0.18
CA LEU A 26 -2.49 12.29 1.59
C LEU A 26 -1.24 11.46 1.85
N TRP A 27 -0.99 10.45 1.01
CA TRP A 27 0.17 9.57 1.10
C TRP A 27 1.48 10.35 1.03
N ASP A 28 1.57 11.34 0.16
CA ASP A 28 2.77 12.18 -0.02
C ASP A 28 3.07 13.09 1.17
N ARG A 29 2.05 13.40 1.99
CA ARG A 29 2.27 14.15 3.25
C ARG A 29 2.96 13.30 4.31
N PHE A 30 2.91 11.97 4.18
CA PHE A 30 3.54 11.05 5.11
C PHE A 30 4.85 10.52 4.53
N ASP A 31 5.96 10.72 5.25
CA ASP A 31 7.24 10.12 4.88
C ASP A 31 7.30 8.62 5.30
N PHE A 32 6.49 7.81 4.63
CA PHE A 32 6.46 6.35 4.83
C PHE A 32 7.77 5.68 4.38
N SER A 33 8.51 6.30 3.46
CA SER A 33 9.82 5.81 3.01
C SER A 33 10.79 5.72 4.19
N LEU A 34 10.91 6.80 4.97
CA LEU A 34 11.77 6.85 6.14
C LEU A 34 11.29 5.91 7.25
N LEU A 35 9.98 5.88 7.55
CA LEU A 35 9.43 5.02 8.61
C LEU A 35 9.64 3.53 8.33
N LEU A 36 9.40 3.09 7.09
CA LEU A 36 9.60 1.70 6.70
C LEU A 36 11.09 1.35 6.72
N THR A 37 11.95 2.26 6.24
CA THR A 37 13.41 2.10 6.28
C THR A 37 13.94 1.93 7.71
N GLN A 38 13.57 2.82 8.62
CA GLN A 38 13.98 2.75 10.03
C GLN A 38 13.51 1.45 10.71
N SER A 39 12.44 0.85 10.21
CA SER A 39 11.87 -0.39 10.74
C SER A 39 12.44 -1.64 10.07
N GLY A 40 13.46 -1.49 9.23
CA GLY A 40 14.11 -2.59 8.51
C GLY A 40 13.32 -3.08 7.28
N ILE A 41 12.22 -2.42 6.91
CA ILE A 41 11.37 -2.73 5.75
C ILE A 41 11.91 -1.98 4.53
N MET A 42 13.20 -2.19 4.23
CA MET A 42 13.87 -1.60 3.07
C MET A 42 14.02 -2.64 1.97
N LYS A 43 13.81 -2.21 0.73
CA LYS A 43 14.14 -2.98 -0.46
C LYS A 43 15.37 -2.33 -1.11
N ARG A 44 16.42 -3.13 -1.34
CA ARG A 44 17.67 -2.65 -1.95
C ARG A 44 17.50 -2.37 -3.45
N ASN A 45 16.69 -3.17 -4.13
CA ASN A 45 16.43 -3.10 -5.58
C ASN A 45 14.93 -3.31 -5.91
N GLY A 46 14.48 -2.72 -7.02
CA GLY A 46 13.12 -2.82 -7.53
C GLY A 46 12.15 -1.83 -6.87
N THR A 47 10.84 -2.06 -7.03
CA THR A 47 9.80 -1.15 -6.51
C THR A 47 9.96 -0.89 -5.01
N PRO A 48 10.05 0.38 -4.59
CA PRO A 48 10.14 0.77 -3.18
C PRO A 48 9.01 0.19 -2.31
N SER A 49 9.34 -0.24 -1.09
CA SER A 49 8.38 -0.81 -0.13
C SER A 49 7.17 0.10 0.11
N TRP A 50 7.40 1.40 0.23
CA TRP A 50 6.34 2.38 0.47
C TRP A 50 5.36 2.48 -0.71
N LEU A 51 5.84 2.39 -1.95
CA LEU A 51 4.97 2.36 -3.13
C LEU A 51 4.13 1.08 -3.17
N ILE A 52 4.71 -0.06 -2.79
CA ILE A 52 3.96 -1.32 -2.67
C ILE A 52 2.87 -1.22 -1.60
N CYS A 53 3.17 -0.61 -0.44
CA CYS A 53 2.17 -0.34 0.60
C CYS A 53 1.06 0.58 0.12
N PHE A 54 1.38 1.63 -0.64
CA PHE A 54 0.38 2.52 -1.23
C PHE A 54 -0.57 1.75 -2.15
N LEU A 55 -0.04 0.95 -3.08
CA LEU A 55 -0.85 0.15 -3.98
C LEU A 55 -1.72 -0.87 -3.24
N TYR A 56 -1.22 -1.44 -2.15
CA TYR A 56 -2.02 -2.31 -1.31
C TYR A 56 -3.24 -1.59 -0.73
N ILE A 57 -3.08 -0.36 -0.22
CA ILE A 57 -4.21 0.45 0.28
C ILE A 57 -5.19 0.79 -0.84
N VAL A 58 -4.69 1.22 -2.00
CA VAL A 58 -5.55 1.53 -3.15
C VAL A 58 -6.31 0.29 -3.61
N GLY A 59 -5.67 -0.89 -3.61
CA GLY A 59 -6.30 -2.17 -3.89
C GLY A 59 -7.38 -2.55 -2.88
N LEU A 60 -7.16 -2.30 -1.58
CA LEU A 60 -8.18 -2.51 -0.54
C LEU A 60 -9.39 -1.59 -0.73
N VAL A 61 -9.17 -0.31 -1.02
CA VAL A 61 -10.25 0.67 -1.28
C VAL A 61 -11.02 0.30 -2.55
N SER A 62 -10.34 -0.27 -3.54
CA SER A 62 -10.92 -0.70 -4.80
C SER A 62 -11.48 -2.13 -4.76
N ASN A 63 -11.64 -2.74 -3.58
CA ASN A 63 -12.15 -4.11 -3.39
C ASN A 63 -11.42 -5.19 -4.22
N CYS A 64 -10.11 -5.04 -4.44
CA CYS A 64 -9.32 -6.07 -5.10
C CYS A 64 -9.19 -7.31 -4.20
N SER A 65 -9.69 -8.46 -4.66
CA SER A 65 -9.66 -9.73 -3.92
C SER A 65 -8.33 -10.48 -4.04
N SER A 66 -7.44 -10.05 -4.94
CA SER A 66 -6.16 -10.72 -5.17
C SER A 66 -5.03 -9.77 -5.58
N VAL A 67 -3.81 -10.24 -5.39
CA VAL A 67 -2.57 -9.55 -5.81
C VAL A 67 -2.52 -9.35 -7.33
N VAL A 68 -3.12 -10.26 -8.10
CA VAL A 68 -3.21 -10.15 -9.56
C VAL A 68 -4.11 -8.97 -9.94
N GLN A 69 -5.27 -8.82 -9.30
CA GLN A 69 -6.16 -7.68 -9.53
C GLN A 69 -5.50 -6.36 -9.16
N MET A 70 -4.72 -6.31 -8.07
CA MET A 70 -3.95 -5.11 -7.72
C MET A 70 -2.90 -4.75 -8.77
N ALA A 71 -2.20 -5.74 -9.33
CA ALA A 71 -1.23 -5.50 -10.40
C ALA A 71 -1.93 -5.00 -11.69
N GLN A 72 -3.06 -5.60 -12.05
CA GLN A 72 -3.87 -5.14 -13.18
C GLN A 72 -4.42 -3.73 -12.97
N LEU A 73 -4.82 -3.39 -11.74
CA LEU A 73 -5.26 -2.05 -11.37
C LEU A 73 -4.14 -1.03 -11.57
N ALA A 74 -2.91 -1.37 -11.19
CA ALA A 74 -1.75 -0.51 -11.38
C ALA A 74 -1.44 -0.22 -12.87
N ASP A 75 -1.76 -1.15 -13.77
CA ASP A 75 -1.58 -0.98 -15.22
C ASP A 75 -2.76 -0.26 -15.90
N LYS A 76 -3.96 -0.35 -15.34
CA LYS A 76 -5.19 0.24 -15.88
C LYS A 76 -5.37 1.70 -15.47
N ASP A 77 -5.12 2.02 -14.20
CA ASP A 77 -5.31 3.38 -13.70
C ASP A 77 -4.20 4.32 -14.21
N ALA A 78 -4.58 5.48 -14.73
CA ALA A 78 -3.64 6.41 -15.36
C ALA A 78 -2.59 6.94 -14.36
N LEU A 79 -2.99 7.21 -13.11
CA LEU A 79 -2.09 7.71 -12.08
C LEU A 79 -1.15 6.61 -11.60
N LEU A 80 -1.69 5.42 -11.27
CA LEU A 80 -0.88 4.30 -10.83
C LEU A 80 0.10 3.88 -11.92
N LYS A 81 -0.34 3.83 -13.18
CA LYS A 81 0.52 3.45 -14.31
C LYS A 81 1.74 4.35 -14.40
N VAL A 82 1.56 5.68 -14.31
CA VAL A 82 2.66 6.65 -14.32
C VAL A 82 3.58 6.47 -13.11
N MET A 83 3.01 6.26 -11.91
CA MET A 83 3.79 6.05 -10.69
C MET A 83 4.66 4.78 -10.73
N PHE A 84 4.13 3.69 -11.28
CA PHE A 84 4.79 2.38 -11.31
C PHE A 84 5.59 2.12 -12.59
N GLN A 85 5.45 2.96 -13.63
CA GLN A 85 6.19 2.85 -14.91
C GLN A 85 7.71 2.66 -14.72
N PRO A 86 8.41 3.42 -13.85
CA PRO A 86 9.86 3.26 -13.69
C PRO A 86 10.26 1.91 -13.10
N TRP A 87 9.35 1.26 -12.38
CA TRP A 87 9.64 0.12 -11.52
C TRP A 87 9.18 -1.21 -12.11
N LYS A 88 8.51 -1.21 -13.27
CA LYS A 88 7.96 -2.40 -13.97
C LYS A 88 7.30 -3.36 -12.98
N LEU A 89 6.27 -2.87 -12.30
CA LEU A 89 5.60 -3.63 -11.26
C LEU A 89 5.08 -4.95 -11.83
N ALA A 90 5.45 -6.05 -11.18
CA ALA A 90 4.97 -7.38 -11.54
C ALA A 90 4.26 -8.02 -10.33
N GLN A 91 3.28 -8.87 -10.60
CA GLN A 91 2.52 -9.61 -9.58
C GLN A 91 3.45 -10.32 -8.56
N TYR A 92 4.53 -10.95 -9.02
CA TYR A 92 5.46 -11.64 -8.13
C TYR A 92 6.15 -10.69 -7.14
N THR A 93 6.30 -9.41 -7.48
CA THR A 93 6.89 -8.39 -6.59
C THR A 93 5.95 -8.11 -5.42
N LEU A 94 4.66 -7.97 -5.69
CA LEU A 94 3.64 -7.79 -4.65
C LEU A 94 3.52 -9.04 -3.77
N SER A 95 3.46 -10.23 -4.39
CA SER A 95 3.37 -11.50 -3.65
C SER A 95 4.54 -11.69 -2.70
N ARG A 96 5.79 -11.50 -3.17
CA ARG A 96 7.00 -11.58 -2.34
C ARG A 96 7.01 -10.55 -1.22
N PHE A 97 6.51 -9.33 -1.47
CA PHE A 97 6.44 -8.32 -0.43
C PHE A 97 5.43 -8.69 0.66
N LEU A 98 4.21 -9.10 0.28
CA LEU A 98 3.15 -9.41 1.24
C LEU A 98 3.37 -10.69 2.03
N THR A 99 4.15 -11.63 1.49
CA THR A 99 4.49 -12.90 2.16
C THR A 99 5.77 -12.82 2.99
N LYS A 100 6.59 -11.80 2.82
CA LYS A 100 7.84 -11.65 3.57
C LYS A 100 7.52 -11.32 5.02
N GLY A 101 8.13 -12.07 5.95
CA GLY A 101 8.11 -11.75 7.37
C GLY A 101 8.87 -10.46 7.63
N PHE A 102 8.15 -9.34 7.75
CA PHE A 102 8.71 -8.07 8.19
C PHE A 102 8.47 -7.89 9.70
N ALA A 103 9.36 -7.15 10.36
CA ALA A 103 9.24 -6.80 11.77
C ALA A 103 8.17 -5.70 11.99
N TRP A 104 6.91 -5.98 11.64
CA TRP A 104 5.78 -5.06 11.74
C TRP A 104 5.56 -4.55 13.18
N THR A 105 5.88 -5.37 14.18
CA THR A 105 5.85 -4.98 15.60
C THR A 105 6.83 -3.85 15.91
N THR A 106 8.03 -3.91 15.33
CA THR A 106 9.05 -2.87 15.48
C THR A 106 8.62 -1.60 14.75
N PHE A 107 8.03 -1.73 13.56
CA PHE A 107 7.42 -0.61 12.85
C PHE A 107 6.34 0.08 13.68
N GLY A 108 5.45 -0.70 14.31
CA GLY A 108 4.41 -0.17 15.18
C GLY A 108 4.97 0.62 16.36
N LYS A 109 6.00 0.11 17.04
CA LYS A 109 6.66 0.80 18.16
C LYS A 109 7.32 2.11 17.71
N LYS A 110 8.14 2.07 16.66
CA LYS A 110 8.81 3.28 16.12
C LYS A 110 7.83 4.35 15.63
N ARG A 111 6.68 3.93 15.09
CA ARG A 111 5.60 4.85 14.70
C ARG A 111 5.04 5.60 15.93
N VAL A 112 4.82 4.89 17.03
CA VAL A 112 4.30 5.50 18.27
C VAL A 112 5.34 6.43 18.88
N GLU A 113 6.60 6.00 18.99
CA GLU A 113 7.71 6.82 19.51
C GLU A 113 7.93 8.12 18.74
N ARG A 114 7.59 8.18 17.44
CA ARG A 114 7.73 9.39 16.63
C ARG A 114 6.54 10.35 16.75
N LEU A 115 5.40 9.87 17.24
CA LEU A 115 4.16 10.64 17.38
C LEU A 115 3.93 11.09 18.84
N GLN A 116 4.70 10.57 19.79
CA GLN A 116 4.79 11.02 21.18
C GLN A 116 5.98 11.96 21.34
#